data_AF-A0A529MEX9-F1
#
_entry.id   AF-A0A529MEX9-F1
#
_cell.length_a   1.000
_cell.length_b   1.000
_cell.length_c   1.000
_cell.angle_alpha   90.00
_cell.angle_beta   90.00
_cell.angle_gamma   90.00
#
_symmetry.space_group_name_H-M   'P 1'
#
loop_
_entity.id
_entity.type
_entity.pdbx_description
1 polymer ?
#
loop_
_entity_poly.entity_id
_entity_poly.type
_entity_poly.pdbx_seq_one_letter_code
_entity_poly.pdbx_strand_id
1 'polypeptide(L)'
;PALTLQFLPQRPDLFNEGEYADPETQLHRHVLYHAQEGDVVVVDARGDMSSGVFGDMMSTYFKGRGGAGIVIDGCMRDRPNVEKLDLPL
;
A
#
# COMPACT_ATOMS: atom_id res chain seq x y z
N PRO A 1 -7.66 -14.25 -1.54
CA PRO A 1 -6.28 -14.78 -1.62
C PRO A 1 -5.28 -13.72 -1.16
N ALA A 2 -3.96 -14.00 -1.12
CA ALA A 2 -2.98 -12.99 -0.70
C ALA A 2 -2.35 -12.27 -1.91
N LEU A 3 -2.40 -10.94 -1.91
CA LEU A 3 -1.64 -10.09 -2.82
C LEU A 3 -0.43 -9.53 -2.08
N THR A 4 0.76 -9.90 -2.52
CA THR A 4 2.01 -9.56 -1.81
C THR A 4 2.67 -8.32 -2.41
N LEU A 5 3.06 -7.39 -1.55
CA LEU A 5 3.86 -6.22 -1.90
C LEU A 5 5.13 -6.21 -1.04
N GLN A 6 6.29 -6.09 -1.68
CA GLN A 6 7.58 -6.04 -0.99
C GLN A 6 8.28 -4.71 -1.26
N PHE A 7 8.70 -4.05 -0.18
CA PHE A 7 9.55 -2.87 -0.26
C PHE A 7 11.02 -3.25 -0.12
N LEU A 8 11.87 -2.50 -0.82
CA LEU A 8 13.32 -2.59 -0.74
C LEU A 8 13.89 -1.22 -0.37
N PRO A 9 15.11 -1.17 0.21
CA PRO A 9 15.80 0.08 0.42
C PRO A 9 15.88 0.89 -0.88
N GLN A 10 15.61 2.19 -0.79
CA GLN A 10 15.75 3.09 -1.92
C GLN A 10 17.19 3.05 -2.44
N ARG A 11 17.33 3.26 -3.75
CA ARG A 11 18.61 3.48 -4.42
C ARG A 11 18.70 4.94 -4.86
N PRO A 12 19.16 5.87 -4.01
CA PRO A 12 19.22 7.30 -4.36
C PRO A 12 20.10 7.60 -5.58
N ASP A 13 21.00 6.67 -5.93
CA ASP A 13 21.83 6.73 -7.13
C ASP A 13 21.07 6.40 -8.42
N LEU A 14 19.90 5.76 -8.32
CA LEU A 14 19.04 5.39 -9.45
C LEU A 14 17.71 6.15 -9.47
N PHE A 15 17.20 6.56 -8.30
CA PHE A 15 15.91 7.22 -8.15
C PHE A 15 16.09 8.73 -7.99
N ASN A 16 15.60 9.49 -8.97
CA ASN A 16 15.47 10.95 -8.89
C ASN A 16 14.11 11.34 -8.30
N GLU A 17 13.96 12.58 -7.83
CA GLU A 17 12.77 13.13 -7.12
C GLU A 17 11.42 13.05 -7.88
N GLY A 18 11.39 12.52 -9.10
CA GLY A 18 10.22 12.48 -9.99
C GLY A 18 9.24 11.31 -9.81
N GLU A 19 9.39 10.46 -8.79
CA GLU A 19 8.51 9.28 -8.58
C GLU A 19 7.03 9.65 -8.38
N TYR A 20 6.74 10.91 -8.05
CA TYR A 20 5.38 11.44 -7.94
C TYR A 20 4.87 12.16 -9.21
N ALA A 21 5.67 12.22 -10.28
CA ALA A 21 5.28 12.89 -11.52
C ALA A 21 4.26 12.07 -12.35
N ASP A 22 4.34 10.73 -12.27
CA ASP A 22 3.46 9.81 -13.01
C ASP A 22 2.97 8.70 -12.08
N PRO A 23 1.64 8.50 -11.93
CA PRO A 23 1.08 7.38 -11.17
C PRO A 23 1.63 6.00 -11.56
N GLU A 24 1.98 5.78 -12.82
CA GLU A 24 2.51 4.47 -13.28
C GLU A 24 3.98 4.25 -12.88
N THR A 25 4.65 5.30 -12.41
CA THR A 25 5.97 5.17 -11.76
C THR A 25 5.86 4.79 -10.28
N GLN A 26 4.66 4.85 -9.70
CA GLN A 26 4.39 4.50 -8.30
C GLN A 26 4.08 3.00 -8.17
N LEU A 27 5.10 2.17 -8.37
CA LEU A 27 4.95 0.70 -8.48
C LEU A 27 4.23 0.05 -7.28
N HIS A 28 4.34 0.63 -6.09
CA HIS A 28 3.64 0.15 -4.88
C HIS A 28 2.10 0.12 -5.05
N ARG A 29 1.54 0.90 -5.97
CA ARG A 29 0.10 0.92 -6.26
C ARG A 29 -0.36 -0.24 -7.14
N HIS A 30 0.55 -0.81 -7.93
CA HIS A 30 0.21 -1.82 -8.95
C HIS A 30 -0.34 -3.11 -8.32
N VAL A 31 0.05 -3.43 -7.07
CA VAL A 31 -0.52 -4.55 -6.32
C VAL A 31 -2.05 -4.48 -6.27
N LEU A 32 -2.63 -3.26 -6.20
CA LEU A 32 -4.07 -3.05 -6.11
C LEU A 32 -4.79 -3.22 -7.43
N TYR A 33 -4.11 -3.13 -8.56
CA TYR A 33 -4.73 -3.32 -9.86
C TYR A 33 -5.25 -4.75 -10.05
N HIS A 34 -4.63 -5.69 -9.34
CA HIS A 34 -5.00 -7.10 -9.30
C HIS A 34 -6.04 -7.46 -8.23
N ALA A 35 -6.48 -6.49 -7.41
CA ALA A 35 -7.42 -6.74 -6.33
C ALA A 35 -8.76 -7.28 -6.82
N GLN A 36 -9.16 -8.41 -6.24
CA GLN A 36 -10.47 -9.03 -6.38
C GLN A 36 -11.19 -9.05 -5.02
N GLU A 37 -12.50 -9.31 -5.06
CA GLU A 37 -13.30 -9.45 -3.86
C GLU A 37 -12.76 -10.59 -2.97
N GLY A 38 -12.62 -10.31 -1.67
CA GLY A 38 -12.11 -11.29 -0.71
C GLY A 38 -10.58 -11.38 -0.61
N ASP A 39 -9.83 -10.58 -1.36
CA ASP A 39 -8.37 -10.56 -1.25
C ASP A 39 -7.87 -9.83 0.00
N VAL A 40 -6.67 -10.20 0.44
CA VAL A 40 -5.92 -9.54 1.50
C VAL A 40 -4.59 -9.05 0.91
N VAL A 41 -4.25 -7.79 1.13
CA VAL A 41 -2.92 -7.26 0.75
C VAL A 41 -1.96 -7.49 1.90
N VAL A 42 -0.83 -8.13 1.64
CA VAL A 42 0.22 -8.41 2.62
C VAL A 42 1.47 -7.65 2.21
N VAL A 43 1.91 -6.73 3.07
CA VAL A 43 3.01 -5.80 2.78
C VAL A 43 4.21 -6.13 3.65
N ASP A 44 5.34 -6.48 3.02
CA ASP A 44 6.66 -6.51 3.63
C ASP A 44 7.29 -5.12 3.49
N ALA A 45 7.21 -4.31 4.54
CA ALA A 45 7.88 -3.02 4.65
C ALA A 45 9.09 -3.08 5.59
N ARG A 46 9.59 -4.30 5.87
CA ARG A 46 10.81 -4.56 6.66
C ARG A 46 10.77 -3.96 8.07
N GLY A 47 9.58 -3.79 8.66
CA GLY A 47 9.39 -3.19 9.97
C GLY A 47 9.77 -1.71 10.07
N ASP A 48 9.90 -0.99 8.95
CA ASP A 48 10.30 0.41 8.95
C ASP A 48 9.16 1.32 9.44
N MET A 49 9.35 1.93 10.62
CA MET A 49 8.39 2.84 11.23
C MET A 49 8.49 4.29 10.73
N SER A 50 9.52 4.60 9.94
CA SER A 50 9.73 5.93 9.37
C SER A 50 9.01 6.15 8.03
N SER A 51 8.46 5.09 7.43
CA SER A 51 7.86 5.11 6.09
C SER A 51 6.43 4.59 6.09
N GLY A 52 5.46 5.50 5.98
CA GLY A 52 4.03 5.17 5.85
C GLY A 52 3.68 4.65 4.45
N VAL A 53 3.90 3.35 4.21
CA VAL A 53 3.80 2.72 2.88
C VAL A 53 2.37 2.57 2.33
N PHE A 54 1.37 2.67 3.21
CA PHE A 54 -0.04 2.54 2.88
C PHE A 54 -0.84 3.66 3.54
N GLY A 55 -1.87 4.17 2.86
CA GLY A 55 -2.66 5.31 3.33
C GLY A 55 -4.10 5.31 2.83
N ASP A 56 -4.79 6.43 3.02
CA ASP A 56 -6.23 6.58 2.77
C ASP A 56 -6.62 6.26 1.32
N MET A 57 -5.92 6.85 0.35
CA MET A 57 -6.22 6.67 -1.07
C MET A 57 -6.16 5.19 -1.51
N MET A 58 -5.11 4.49 -1.09
CA MET A 58 -4.91 3.07 -1.42
C MET A 58 -5.93 2.19 -0.71
N SER A 59 -6.22 2.49 0.56
CA SER A 59 -7.20 1.75 1.36
C SER A 59 -8.62 1.93 0.81
N THR A 60 -8.98 3.15 0.41
CA THR A 60 -10.27 3.46 -0.22
C THR A 60 -10.42 2.72 -1.55
N TYR A 61 -9.39 2.75 -2.39
CA TYR A 61 -9.39 2.00 -3.66
C TYR A 61 -9.59 0.50 -3.42
N PHE A 62 -8.82 -0.07 -2.48
CA PHE A 62 -8.86 -1.49 -2.18
C PHE A 62 -10.22 -1.93 -1.60
N LYS A 63 -10.78 -1.14 -0.67
CA LYS A 63 -12.13 -1.39 -0.15
C LYS A 63 -13.18 -1.32 -1.26
N GLY A 64 -13.08 -0.34 -2.17
CA GLY A 64 -13.96 -0.21 -3.33
C GLY A 64 -13.92 -1.40 -4.29
N ARG A 65 -12.83 -2.17 -4.30
CA ARG A 65 -12.67 -3.44 -5.05
C ARG A 65 -13.20 -4.67 -4.30
N GLY A 66 -13.71 -4.53 -3.08
CA GLY A 66 -14.17 -5.64 -2.25
C GLY A 66 -13.05 -6.34 -1.47
N GLY A 67 -11.92 -5.67 -1.27
CA GLY A 67 -10.81 -6.21 -0.45
C GLY A 67 -11.24 -6.53 0.98
N ALA A 68 -10.74 -7.64 1.51
CA ALA A 68 -11.09 -8.19 2.82
C ALA A 68 -10.22 -7.66 3.96
N GLY A 69 -8.99 -7.21 3.69
CA GLY A 69 -8.11 -6.65 4.72
C GLY A 69 -6.69 -6.36 4.24
N ILE A 70 -5.92 -5.69 5.08
CA ILE A 70 -4.52 -5.34 4.80
C ILE A 70 -3.66 -5.77 5.99
N VAL A 71 -2.49 -6.35 5.73
CA VAL A 71 -1.47 -6.67 6.74
C VAL A 71 -0.19 -5.93 6.36
N ILE A 72 0.43 -5.21 7.30
CA ILE A 72 1.64 -4.42 7.04
C ILE A 72 2.70 -4.75 8.10
N ASP A 73 3.86 -5.22 7.65
CA ASP A 73 5.08 -5.31 8.46
C ASP A 73 5.83 -3.96 8.43
N GLY A 74 5.30 -2.97 9.14
CA GLY A 74 5.76 -1.57 9.12
C GLY A 74 4.69 -0.62 9.65
N CYS A 75 4.64 0.62 9.15
CA CYS A 75 3.64 1.60 9.55
C CYS A 75 2.72 2.07 8.40
N MET A 76 1.54 2.54 8.78
CA MET A 76 0.52 3.12 7.91
C MET A 76 0.39 4.62 8.19
N ARG A 77 0.07 5.41 7.17
CA ARG A 77 -0.32 6.82 7.27
C ARG A 77 -1.84 6.99 7.15
N ASP A 78 -2.33 8.18 7.49
CA ASP A 78 -3.74 8.57 7.36
C ASP A 78 -4.74 7.69 8.15
N ARG A 79 -4.30 7.08 9.24
CA ARG A 79 -5.10 6.18 10.10
C ARG A 79 -6.53 6.69 10.41
N PRO A 80 -6.75 7.97 10.78
CA PRO A 80 -8.09 8.46 11.08
C PRO A 80 -9.07 8.40 9.91
N ASN A 81 -8.58 8.42 8.66
CA ASN A 81 -9.44 8.25 7.49
C ASN A 81 -9.65 6.77 7.15
N VAL A 82 -8.60 5.95 7.27
CA VAL A 82 -8.70 4.51 7.00
C VAL A 82 -9.68 3.81 7.96
N GLU A 83 -9.74 4.23 9.23
CA GLU A 83 -10.69 3.67 10.21
C GLU A 83 -12.17 3.84 9.79
N LYS A 84 -12.48 4.81 8.94
CA LYS A 84 -13.85 5.04 8.45
C LYS A 84 -14.26 4.03 7.37
N LEU A 85 -13.31 3.27 6.81
CA LEU A 85 -13.54 2.35 5.69
C LEU A 85 -14.03 0.97 6.11
N ASP A 86 -14.10 0.69 7.42
CA ASP A 86 -14.46 -0.62 7.99
C ASP A 86 -13.67 -1.75 7.29
N LEU A 87 -12.36 -1.54 7.20
CA LEU A 87 -11.41 -2.46 6.58
C LEU A 87 -10.50 -3.01 7.68
N PRO A 88 -10.41 -4.34 7.86
CA PRO A 88 -9.48 -4.94 8.79
C PRO A 88 -8.02 -4.59 8.45
N LEU A 89 -7.27 -4.21 9.49
CA LEU A 89 -5.85 -3.85 9.46
C LEU A 89 -5.07 -4.66 10.51
#